data_AF-A0A809RTY1-F1
#
_entry.id   AF-A0A809RTY1-F1
#
_cell.length_a   1.000
_cell.length_b   1.000
_cell.length_c   1.000
_cell.angle_alpha   90.00
_cell.angle_beta   90.00
_cell.angle_gamma   90.00
#
_symmetry.space_group_name_H-M   'P 1'
#
loop_
_entity.id
_entity.type
_entity.pdbx_description
1 polymer ?
#
loop_
_entity_poly.entity_id
_entity_poly.type
_entity_poly.pdbx_seq_one_letter_code
_entity_poly.pdbx_strand_id
1 'polypeptide(L)'
;MYIDKVKKSNGTVSLSRIGNSLDNREIEYWFGIIKTELLNDLDYSEITFDELNLKIKEYVDWYNKERIQSNLEWKTLQQTAMML
;
A
#
# COMPACT_ATOMS: atom_id res chain seq x y z
N MET A 1 -10.13 -8.84 18.52
CA MET A 1 -9.80 -7.39 18.43
C MET A 1 -9.93 -6.80 17.02
N TYR A 2 -9.30 -7.37 15.96
CA TYR A 2 -9.49 -6.89 14.57
C TYR A 2 -10.76 -7.46 13.92
N ILE A 3 -10.97 -8.78 13.99
CA ILE A 3 -12.18 -9.45 13.47
C ILE A 3 -13.45 -8.81 14.05
N ASP A 4 -13.45 -8.54 15.35
CA ASP A 4 -14.60 -7.92 16.03
C ASP A 4 -14.85 -6.48 15.56
N LYS A 5 -13.79 -5.72 15.21
CA LYS A 5 -13.93 -4.38 14.63
C LYS A 5 -14.58 -4.45 13.24
N VAL A 6 -14.11 -5.36 12.38
CA VAL A 6 -14.66 -5.55 11.03
C VAL A 6 -16.13 -5.99 11.10
N LYS A 7 -16.47 -6.92 12.02
CA LYS A 7 -17.86 -7.33 12.24
C LYS A 7 -18.74 -6.18 12.73
N LYS A 8 -18.23 -5.34 13.64
CA LYS A 8 -18.95 -4.14 14.14
C LYS A 8 -19.20 -3.10 13.04
N SER A 9 -18.35 -3.05 12.01
CA SER A 9 -18.53 -2.17 10.85
C SER A 9 -19.31 -2.81 9.71
N ASN A 10 -20.04 -3.92 9.95
CA ASN A 10 -20.73 -4.72 8.94
C ASN A 10 -19.82 -5.22 7.79
N GLY A 11 -18.52 -5.32 8.03
CA GLY A 11 -17.57 -5.87 7.07
C GLY A 11 -17.53 -7.40 7.11
N THR A 12 -17.22 -8.00 5.96
CA THR A 12 -16.94 -9.44 5.87
C THR A 12 -15.44 -9.68 6.05
N VAL A 13 -15.08 -10.55 6.99
CA VAL A 13 -13.69 -10.99 7.14
C VAL A 13 -13.45 -12.13 6.17
N SER A 14 -12.58 -11.90 5.19
CA SER A 14 -12.02 -12.94 4.34
C SER A 14 -10.58 -13.22 4.79
N LEU A 15 -10.30 -14.46 5.18
CA LEU A 15 -8.94 -14.90 5.45
C LEU A 15 -8.53 -15.88 4.36
N SER A 16 -7.32 -15.68 3.81
CA SER A 16 -6.71 -16.60 2.87
C SER A 16 -6.56 -17.98 3.47
N ARG A 17 -6.64 -19.00 2.61
CA ARG A 17 -6.31 -20.37 3.02
C ARG A 17 -4.87 -20.41 3.52
N ILE A 18 -4.60 -21.23 4.54
CA ILE A 18 -3.24 -21.47 5.04
C ILE A 18 -2.39 -21.96 3.86
N GLY A 19 -1.30 -21.26 3.56
CA GLY A 19 -0.40 -21.56 2.45
C GLY A 19 -0.81 -21.01 1.07
N ASN A 20 -1.83 -20.15 0.98
CA ASN A 20 -2.18 -19.48 -0.29
C ASN A 20 -1.57 -18.07 -0.37
N SER A 21 -0.43 -17.94 -1.06
CA SER A 21 0.26 -16.66 -1.26
C SER A 21 -0.38 -15.77 -2.32
N LEU A 22 -1.32 -16.27 -3.14
CA LEU A 22 -1.89 -15.49 -4.25
C LEU A 22 -2.66 -14.26 -3.77
N ASP A 23 -3.38 -14.39 -2.65
CA ASP A 23 -4.12 -13.29 -2.05
C ASP A 23 -3.18 -12.24 -1.45
N ASN A 24 -1.95 -12.63 -1.06
CA ASN A 24 -0.94 -11.73 -0.50
C ASN A 24 -0.05 -11.09 -1.58
N ARG A 25 -0.07 -11.61 -2.81
CA ARG A 25 0.83 -11.21 -3.89
C ARG A 25 0.79 -9.71 -4.17
N GLU A 26 -0.39 -9.13 -4.25
CA GLU A 26 -0.55 -7.71 -4.60
C GLU A 26 0.05 -6.78 -3.54
N ILE A 27 -0.17 -7.10 -2.27
CA ILE A 27 0.39 -6.31 -1.17
C ILE A 27 1.90 -6.55 -1.01
N GLU A 28 2.39 -7.77 -1.24
CA GLU A 28 3.83 -8.06 -1.28
C GLU A 28 4.53 -7.28 -2.40
N TYR A 29 3.92 -7.22 -3.58
CA TYR A 29 4.42 -6.43 -4.70
C TYR A 29 4.52 -4.94 -4.33
N TRP A 30 3.45 -4.38 -3.73
CA TRP A 30 3.46 -3.00 -3.26
C TRP A 30 4.54 -2.75 -2.19
N PHE A 31 4.71 -3.67 -1.25
CA PHE A 31 5.78 -3.58 -0.24
C PHE A 31 7.18 -3.66 -0.86
N GLY A 32 7.37 -4.43 -1.93
CA GLY A 32 8.61 -4.44 -2.71
C GLY A 32 8.90 -3.05 -3.28
N ILE A 33 7.89 -2.42 -3.88
CA ILE A 33 8.00 -1.08 -4.47
C ILE A 33 8.41 -0.03 -3.43
N ILE A 34 7.64 0.13 -2.33
CA ILE A 34 7.94 1.18 -1.34
C ILE A 34 9.31 0.98 -0.68
N LYS A 35 9.75 -0.28 -0.51
CA LYS A 35 11.10 -0.56 -0.01
C LYS A 35 12.16 -0.07 -0.97
N THR A 36 12.03 -0.41 -2.25
CA THR A 36 13.01 -0.05 -3.27
C THR A 36 13.01 1.43 -3.61
N GLU A 37 11.85 2.07 -3.69
CA GLU A 37 11.70 3.46 -4.16
C GLU A 37 11.78 4.50 -3.04
N LEU A 38 11.59 4.11 -1.77
CA LEU A 38 11.64 5.04 -0.64
C LEU A 38 12.53 4.52 0.49
N LEU A 39 12.21 3.37 1.08
CA LEU A 39 12.73 3.00 2.40
C LEU A 39 14.22 2.63 2.38
N ASN A 40 14.72 2.05 1.29
CA ASN A 40 16.14 1.68 1.19
C ASN A 40 17.07 2.88 1.07
N ASP A 41 16.56 4.05 0.67
CA ASP A 41 17.34 5.27 0.47
C ASP A 41 17.31 6.21 1.70
N LEU A 42 16.59 5.82 2.77
CA LEU A 42 16.53 6.61 4.00
C LEU A 42 17.74 6.35 4.89
N ASP A 43 18.31 7.43 5.42
CA ASP A 43 19.25 7.36 6.52
C ASP A 43 18.49 7.27 7.85
N TYR A 44 18.47 6.07 8.41
CA TYR A 44 17.79 5.78 9.66
C TYR A 44 18.51 6.31 10.91
N SER A 45 19.77 6.76 10.78
CA SER A 45 20.51 7.32 11.91
C SER A 45 20.08 8.75 12.26
N GLU A 46 19.52 9.47 11.29
CA GLU A 46 19.15 10.88 11.40
C GLU A 46 17.64 11.14 11.36
N ILE A 47 16.82 10.16 10.94
CA ILE A 47 15.38 10.33 10.76
C ILE A 47 14.58 10.09 12.04
N THR A 48 13.67 11.00 12.36
CA THR A 48 12.68 10.80 13.43
C THR A 48 11.50 9.94 12.97
N PHE A 49 10.75 9.38 13.93
CA PHE A 49 9.55 8.61 13.59
C PHE A 49 8.47 9.47 12.91
N ASP A 50 8.35 10.74 13.28
CA ASP A 50 7.39 11.67 12.66
C ASP A 50 7.76 11.99 11.21
N GLU A 51 9.04 12.20 10.92
CA GLU A 51 9.54 12.38 9.56
C GLU A 51 9.36 11.12 8.71
N LEU A 52 9.61 9.93 9.28
CA LEU A 52 9.35 8.67 8.60
C LEU A 52 7.86 8.52 8.25
N ASN A 53 6.97 8.82 9.20
CA ASN A 53 5.52 8.79 8.95
C ASN A 53 5.11 9.78 7.85
N LEU A 54 5.67 10.99 7.87
CA LEU A 54 5.40 12.00 6.86
C LEU A 54 5.85 11.52 5.47
N LYS A 55 7.08 11.02 5.34
CA LYS A 55 7.61 10.49 4.08
C LYS A 55 6.78 9.34 3.53
N ILE A 56 6.38 8.39 4.39
CA ILE A 56 5.51 7.28 3.98
C ILE A 56 4.15 7.80 3.50
N LYS A 57 3.56 8.77 4.22
CA LYS A 57 2.28 9.36 3.84
C LYS A 57 2.36 10.07 2.49
N GLU A 58 3.36 10.92 2.30
CA GLU A 58 3.61 11.63 1.04
C GLU A 58 3.82 10.66 -0.11
N TYR A 59 4.60 9.60 0.10
CA TYR A 59 4.81 8.57 -0.90
C TYR A 59 3.53 7.83 -1.26
N VAL A 60 2.69 7.48 -0.28
CA VAL A 60 1.38 6.84 -0.54
C VAL A 60 0.46 7.77 -1.33
N ASP A 61 0.46 9.07 -1.01
CA ASP A 61 -0.31 10.07 -1.76
C ASP A 61 0.18 10.17 -3.21
N TRP A 62 1.48 10.31 -3.43
CA TRP A 62 2.09 10.31 -4.77
C TRP A 62 1.80 9.01 -5.54
N TYR A 63 2.01 7.86 -4.91
CA TYR A 63 1.80 6.54 -5.50
C TYR A 63 0.37 6.36 -6.03
N ASN A 64 -0.62 6.87 -5.31
CA ASN A 64 -2.02 6.74 -5.70
C ASN A 64 -2.45 7.78 -6.74
N LYS A 65 -1.96 9.02 -6.62
CA LYS A 65 -2.51 10.18 -7.34
C LYS A 65 -1.68 10.62 -8.53
N GLU A 66 -0.40 10.30 -8.56
CA GLU A 66 0.57 10.84 -9.51
C GLU A 66 1.37 9.77 -10.24
N ARG A 67 1.64 8.62 -9.61
CA ARG A 67 2.41 7.53 -10.23
C ARG A 67 1.64 6.92 -11.41
N ILE A 68 2.16 7.14 -12.61
CA ILE A 68 1.66 6.55 -13.84
C ILE A 68 2.22 5.13 -13.99
N GLN A 69 1.36 4.16 -14.31
CA GLN A 69 1.78 2.77 -14.46
C GLN A 69 1.35 2.23 -15.83
N SER A 70 2.28 1.56 -16.53
CA SER A 70 2.03 1.02 -17.87
C SER A 70 0.98 -0.11 -17.88
N ASN A 71 0.92 -0.90 -16.80
CA ASN A 71 -0.10 -1.92 -16.58
C ASN A 71 -1.49 -1.32 -16.27
N LEU A 72 -1.58 -0.01 -16.04
CA LEU A 72 -2.83 0.74 -15.84
C LEU A 72 -3.13 1.66 -17.04
N GLU A 73 -2.72 1.27 -18.25
CA GLU A 73 -2.94 2.08 -19.47
C GLU A 73 -2.39 3.50 -19.37
N TRP A 74 -1.25 3.66 -18.68
CA TRP A 74 -0.64 4.98 -18.44
C TRP A 74 -1.53 5.93 -17.63
N LYS A 75 -2.32 5.38 -16.71
CA LYS A 75 -3.12 6.13 -15.72
C LYS A 75 -2.56 5.94 -14.32
N THR A 76 -3.03 6.76 -13.39
CA THR A 76 -2.79 6.59 -11.95
C THR A 76 -3.77 5.60 -11.35
N LEU A 77 -3.48 5.09 -10.15
CA LEU A 77 -4.39 4.21 -9.43
C LEU A 77 -5.71 4.90 -9.13
N GLN A 78 -5.67 6.17 -8.74
CA GLN A 78 -6.89 6.94 -8.48
C GLN A 78 -7.74 7.09 -9.74
N GLN A 79 -7.13 7.42 -10.89
CA GLN A 79 -7.84 7.50 -12.16
C GLN A 79 -8.44 6.14 -12.55
N THR A 80 -7.72 5.05 -12.31
CA THR A 80 -8.19 3.69 -12.57
C THR A 80 -9.40 3.34 -11.71
N ALA A 81 -9.34 3.63 -10.41
CA ALA A 81 -10.39 3.33 -9.45
C ALA A 81 -11.68 4.12 -9.70
N MET A 82 -11.60 5.34 -10.25
CA MET A 82 -12.77 6.16 -10.57
C MET A 82 -13.58 5.65 -11.78
N MET A 83 -13.05 4.68 -12.54
CA MET A 83 -13.75 4.09 -13.69
C MET A 83 -14.47 2.77 -13.35
N LEU A 84 -14.37 2.30 -12.10
CA LEU A 84 -15.05 1.10 -11.57
C LEU A 84 -16.38 1.48 -10.90
#